data_AF-A0A8X8KFI5-F1
#
_entry.id   AF-A0A8X8KFI5-F1
#
_cell.length_a   1.000
_cell.length_b   1.000
_cell.length_c   1.000
_cell.angle_alpha   90.00
_cell.angle_beta   90.00
_cell.angle_gamma   90.00
#
_symmetry.space_group_name_H-M   'P 1'
#
loop_
_entity.id
_entity.type
_entity.pdbx_description
1 polymer ?
#
loop_
_entity_poly.entity_id
_entity_poly.type
_entity_poly.pdbx_seq_one_letter_code
_entity_poly.pdbx_strand_id
1 'polypeptide(L)'
;MPDLFPSFSSFEYITLFLTIMSCLAGIFAALYTYLSYFLSTNSKKDTGKKYLEIEAYYRNFINIPPSIKTNELLKKTAMLSFNDGVDLPLEITDSLTTKYASEYFYLVSKLKRTSRYFEVNDNVISCKYTEKVLFKKGAFWGVLYMIFGCIAVYLIQTYSWYLETFSTGKSDLNFISSYILITVIFSLASITSLVSMFHIINVGEVSKIINKINIKKGL
;
A
#
# COMPACT_ATOMS: atom_id res chain seq x y z
N MET A 1 -13.72 -47.97 10.11
CA MET A 1 -13.82 -46.69 9.37
C MET A 1 -12.40 -46.21 9.16
N PRO A 2 -11.92 -46.00 7.93
CA PRO A 2 -10.63 -45.37 7.71
C PRO A 2 -10.73 -43.91 8.19
N ASP A 3 -9.77 -43.49 9.01
CA ASP A 3 -9.72 -42.14 9.57
C ASP A 3 -9.70 -41.11 8.44
N LEU A 4 -10.71 -40.24 8.43
CA LEU A 4 -10.95 -39.26 7.38
C LEU A 4 -9.93 -38.10 7.39
N PHE A 5 -9.01 -38.10 8.36
CA PHE A 5 -7.99 -37.08 8.56
C PHE A 5 -6.62 -37.75 8.66
N PRO A 6 -5.60 -37.26 7.94
CA PRO A 6 -4.23 -37.71 8.15
C PRO A 6 -3.89 -37.50 9.63
N SER A 7 -3.25 -38.50 10.26
CA SER A 7 -2.77 -38.39 11.64
C SER A 7 -1.58 -37.42 11.67
N PHE A 8 -1.88 -36.14 11.62
CA PHE A 8 -0.90 -35.08 11.81
C PHE A 8 -0.42 -35.13 13.26
N SER A 9 0.90 -35.06 13.44
CA SER A 9 1.50 -34.79 14.74
C SER A 9 0.99 -33.47 15.29
N SER A 10 0.96 -33.31 16.62
CA SER A 10 0.56 -32.06 17.29
C SER A 10 1.35 -30.85 16.75
N PHE A 11 2.56 -31.09 16.26
CA PHE A 11 3.46 -30.12 15.65
C PHE A 11 3.03 -29.65 14.24
N GLU A 12 2.51 -30.55 13.40
CA GLU A 12 1.96 -30.20 12.08
C GLU A 12 0.69 -29.35 12.22
N TYR A 13 -0.12 -29.60 13.25
CA TYR A 13 -1.26 -28.74 13.59
C TYR A 13 -0.84 -27.32 13.98
N ILE A 14 0.23 -27.17 14.78
CA ILE A 14 0.74 -25.85 15.18
C ILE A 14 1.32 -25.10 13.98
N THR A 15 2.05 -25.78 13.10
CA THR A 15 2.64 -25.19 11.89
C THR A 15 1.57 -24.76 10.89
N LEU A 16 0.56 -25.60 10.69
CA LEU A 16 -0.62 -25.27 9.88
C LEU A 16 -1.36 -24.06 10.47
N PHE A 17 -1.54 -24.03 11.80
CA PHE A 17 -2.17 -22.91 12.50
C PHE A 17 -1.39 -21.60 12.33
N LEU A 18 -0.07 -21.59 12.51
CA LEU A 18 0.77 -20.40 12.33
C LEU A 18 0.76 -19.89 10.88
N THR A 19 0.74 -20.82 9.92
CA THR A 19 0.62 -20.49 8.48
C THR A 19 -0.74 -19.86 8.19
N ILE A 20 -1.83 -20.43 8.70
CA ILE A 20 -3.19 -19.88 8.58
C ILE A 20 -3.26 -18.50 9.24
N MET A 21 -2.69 -18.32 10.44
CA MET A 21 -2.68 -17.04 11.15
C MET A 21 -1.85 -15.97 10.42
N SER A 22 -0.76 -16.35 9.77
CA SER A 22 0.05 -15.43 8.95
C SER A 22 -0.67 -15.00 7.68
N CYS A 23 -1.36 -15.94 7.02
CA CYS A 23 -2.25 -15.64 5.89
C CYS A 23 -3.41 -14.73 6.32
N LEU A 24 -4.05 -15.01 7.46
CA LEU A 24 -5.11 -14.19 8.02
C LEU A 24 -4.61 -12.79 8.38
N ALA A 25 -3.43 -12.65 8.99
CA ALA A 25 -2.82 -11.35 9.27
C ALA A 25 -2.57 -10.53 7.99
N GLY A 26 -2.10 -11.18 6.91
CA GLY A 26 -1.98 -10.57 5.59
C GLY A 26 -3.34 -10.14 5.01
N ILE A 27 -4.37 -10.97 5.13
CA ILE A 27 -5.74 -10.67 4.71
C ILE A 27 -6.32 -9.51 5.54
N PHE A 28 -6.12 -9.49 6.86
CA PHE A 28 -6.57 -8.40 7.73
C PHE A 28 -5.83 -7.10 7.45
N ALA A 29 -4.53 -7.12 7.12
CA ALA A 29 -3.80 -5.93 6.70
C ALA A 29 -4.33 -5.38 5.36
N ALA A 30 -4.64 -6.26 4.41
CA ALA A 30 -5.26 -5.89 3.14
C ALA A 30 -6.68 -5.33 3.35
N LEU A 31 -7.49 -5.97 4.19
CA LEU A 31 -8.84 -5.53 4.56
C LEU A 31 -8.83 -4.22 5.34
N TYR A 32 -7.91 -4.00 6.28
CA TYR A 32 -7.77 -2.75 7.02
C TYR A 32 -7.43 -1.58 6.09
N THR A 33 -6.56 -1.83 5.10
CA THR A 33 -6.24 -0.85 4.06
C THR A 33 -7.46 -0.51 3.20
N TYR A 34 -8.30 -1.51 2.89
CA TYR A 34 -9.55 -1.34 2.16
C TYR A 34 -10.68 -0.68 2.99
N LEU A 35 -10.79 -1.00 4.28
CA LEU A 35 -11.80 -0.48 5.21
C LEU A 35 -11.50 0.95 5.66
N SER A 36 -10.23 1.31 5.83
CA SER A 36 -9.81 2.70 6.08
C SER A 36 -10.25 3.63 4.93
N TYR A 37 -10.28 3.11 3.70
CA TYR A 37 -10.84 3.79 2.55
C TYR A 37 -12.37 3.93 2.61
N PHE A 38 -13.09 2.93 3.13
CA PHE A 38 -14.55 2.99 3.29
C PHE A 38 -15.00 3.94 4.42
N LEU A 39 -14.28 3.96 5.54
CA LEU A 39 -14.48 4.92 6.64
C LEU A 39 -14.28 6.37 6.18
N SER A 40 -13.33 6.60 5.27
CA SER A 40 -13.13 7.91 4.62
C SER A 40 -14.30 8.36 3.74
N THR A 41 -15.18 7.45 3.29
CA THR A 41 -16.32 7.77 2.41
C THR A 41 -17.65 7.99 3.14
N ASN A 42 -17.74 7.70 4.44
CA ASN A 42 -18.98 7.81 5.22
C ASN A 42 -19.28 9.20 5.81
N SER A 43 -18.42 10.21 5.61
CA SER A 43 -18.66 11.57 6.09
C SER A 43 -19.39 12.45 5.05
N LYS A 44 -20.62 12.06 4.65
CA LYS A 44 -21.42 12.81 3.65
C LYS A 44 -21.69 14.28 4.03
N LYS A 45 -21.62 14.64 5.32
CA LYS A 45 -21.70 16.05 5.80
C LYS A 45 -20.43 16.86 5.57
N ASP A 46 -19.26 16.22 5.48
CA ASP A 46 -17.96 16.88 5.33
C ASP A 46 -17.63 17.18 3.86
N THR A 47 -18.23 16.43 2.94
CA THR A 47 -18.05 16.61 1.49
C THR A 47 -18.45 18.00 1.00
N GLY A 48 -19.55 18.58 1.50
CA GLY A 48 -20.03 19.90 1.05
C GLY A 48 -19.04 21.03 1.38
N LYS A 49 -18.44 20.99 2.57
CA LYS A 49 -17.39 21.95 2.97
C LYS A 49 -16.15 21.80 2.10
N LYS A 50 -15.71 20.56 1.83
CA LYS A 50 -14.53 20.31 1.00
C LYS A 50 -14.72 20.75 -0.46
N TYR A 51 -15.92 20.63 -1.03
CA TYR A 51 -16.21 21.16 -2.36
C TYR A 51 -16.09 22.69 -2.41
N LEU A 52 -16.57 23.40 -1.39
CA LEU A 52 -16.41 24.86 -1.29
C LEU A 52 -14.94 25.26 -1.18
N GLU A 53 -14.13 24.48 -0.45
CA GLU A 53 -12.69 24.73 -0.35
C GLU A 53 -11.95 24.49 -1.69
N ILE A 54 -12.32 23.46 -2.45
CA ILE A 54 -11.81 23.24 -3.82
C ILE A 54 -12.22 24.39 -4.75
N GLU A 55 -13.46 24.84 -4.66
CA GLU A 55 -13.95 25.95 -5.47
C GLU A 55 -13.20 27.24 -5.15
N ALA A 56 -12.98 27.52 -3.87
CA ALA A 56 -12.15 28.64 -3.43
C ALA A 56 -10.70 28.50 -3.92
N TYR A 57 -10.13 27.30 -3.86
CA TYR A 57 -8.79 27.02 -4.37
C TYR A 57 -8.68 27.29 -5.88
N TYR A 58 -9.63 26.77 -6.66
CA TYR A 58 -9.68 26.97 -8.11
C TYR A 58 -9.77 28.46 -8.45
N ARG A 59 -10.68 29.20 -7.82
CA ARG A 59 -10.86 30.64 -8.07
C ARG A 59 -9.64 31.48 -7.68
N ASN A 60 -8.99 31.17 -6.56
CA ASN A 60 -7.93 31.99 -6.00
C ASN A 60 -6.53 31.67 -6.52
N PHE A 61 -6.30 30.45 -7.04
CA PHE A 61 -4.95 29.99 -7.39
C PHE A 61 -4.79 29.35 -8.77
N ILE A 62 -5.90 29.00 -9.45
CA ILE A 62 -5.86 28.37 -10.77
C ILE A 62 -6.46 29.29 -11.83
N ASN A 63 -7.69 29.75 -11.61
CA ASN A 63 -8.43 30.61 -12.53
C ASN A 63 -8.19 32.10 -12.24
N ILE A 64 -6.91 32.46 -12.15
CA ILE A 64 -6.48 33.84 -11.98
C ILE A 64 -5.79 34.36 -13.26
N PRO A 65 -5.78 35.67 -13.51
CA PRO A 65 -5.07 36.25 -14.63
C PRO A 65 -3.57 35.89 -14.60
N PRO A 66 -2.95 35.58 -15.75
CA PRO A 66 -1.53 35.21 -15.81
C PRO A 66 -0.56 36.32 -15.36
N SER A 67 -1.05 37.56 -15.24
CA SER A 67 -0.30 38.70 -14.69
C SER A 67 -0.13 38.67 -13.17
N ILE A 68 -0.91 37.84 -12.45
CA ILE A 68 -0.86 37.75 -10.99
C ILE A 68 -0.01 36.54 -10.61
N LYS A 69 1.14 36.80 -9.96
CA LYS A 69 2.00 35.73 -9.45
C LYS A 69 1.42 35.20 -8.13
N THR A 70 0.95 33.95 -8.11
CA THR A 70 0.50 33.29 -6.88
C THR A 70 1.65 32.99 -5.95
N ASN A 71 1.43 33.19 -4.65
CA ASN A 71 2.34 32.73 -3.62
C ASN A 71 2.20 31.20 -3.46
N GLU A 72 3.27 30.46 -3.77
CA GLU A 72 3.32 29.00 -3.69
C GLU A 72 3.06 28.45 -2.29
N LEU A 73 3.50 29.14 -1.23
CA LEU A 73 3.26 28.72 0.15
C LEU A 73 1.77 28.82 0.52
N LEU A 74 1.11 29.90 0.10
CA LEU A 74 -0.33 30.07 0.30
C LEU A 74 -1.11 29.01 -0.48
N LYS A 75 -0.70 28.75 -1.73
CA LYS A 75 -1.31 27.71 -2.57
C LYS A 75 -1.14 26.31 -1.95
N LYS A 76 0.06 25.98 -1.46
CA LYS A 76 0.33 24.72 -0.76
C LYS A 76 -0.50 24.59 0.53
N THR A 77 -0.64 25.66 1.29
CA THR A 77 -1.43 25.66 2.53
C THR A 77 -2.92 25.46 2.25
N ALA A 78 -3.46 26.14 1.24
CA ALA A 78 -4.84 25.98 0.80
C ALA A 78 -5.09 24.56 0.26
N MET A 79 -4.17 24.02 -0.54
CA MET A 79 -4.21 22.63 -0.99
C MET A 79 -4.33 21.65 0.19
N LEU A 80 -3.49 21.80 1.21
CA LEU A 80 -3.46 20.91 2.37
C LEU A 80 -4.77 20.94 3.18
N SER A 81 -5.55 22.03 3.14
CA SER A 81 -6.80 22.14 3.89
C SER A 81 -7.86 21.17 3.36
N PHE A 82 -8.07 21.12 2.04
CA PHE A 82 -9.09 20.26 1.43
C PHE A 82 -8.59 18.87 1.07
N ASN A 83 -7.26 18.65 1.10
CA ASN A 83 -6.64 17.34 0.95
C ASN A 83 -6.50 16.57 2.27
N ASP A 84 -7.14 16.97 3.36
CA ASP A 84 -7.02 16.32 4.68
C ASP A 84 -5.55 16.16 5.15
N GLY A 85 -4.73 17.21 4.96
CA GLY A 85 -3.31 17.20 5.30
C GLY A 85 -2.45 16.28 4.41
N VAL A 86 -2.98 15.82 3.27
CA VAL A 86 -2.22 15.05 2.30
C VAL A 86 -1.35 15.98 1.45
N ASP A 87 -0.04 15.83 1.58
CA ASP A 87 0.94 16.54 0.76
C ASP A 87 1.05 15.88 -0.63
N LEU A 88 0.12 16.22 -1.52
CA LEU A 88 0.23 15.92 -2.95
C LEU A 88 1.09 17.00 -3.65
N PRO A 89 1.84 16.66 -4.70
CA PRO A 89 2.47 17.65 -5.55
C PRO A 89 1.44 18.66 -6.11
N LEU A 90 1.80 19.95 -6.13
CA LEU A 90 0.91 21.02 -6.58
C LEU A 90 0.43 20.80 -8.02
N GLU A 91 1.30 20.31 -8.90
CA GLU A 91 0.96 20.04 -10.30
C GLU A 91 -0.11 18.96 -10.43
N ILE A 92 -0.06 17.94 -9.57
CA ILE A 92 -1.06 16.87 -9.54
C ILE A 92 -2.39 17.43 -9.02
N THR A 93 -2.36 18.20 -7.93
CA THR A 93 -3.58 18.82 -7.37
C THR A 93 -4.24 19.78 -8.36
N ASP A 94 -3.46 20.62 -9.05
CA ASP A 94 -3.97 21.54 -10.07
C ASP A 94 -4.59 20.79 -11.25
N SER A 95 -3.93 19.74 -11.75
CA SER A 95 -4.49 18.89 -12.81
C SER A 95 -5.78 18.18 -12.38
N LEU A 96 -5.82 17.66 -11.15
CA LEU A 96 -7.01 17.00 -10.60
C LEU A 96 -8.19 17.96 -10.42
N THR A 97 -7.95 19.15 -9.86
CA THR A 97 -9.00 20.15 -9.63
C THR A 97 -9.52 20.75 -10.94
N THR A 98 -8.68 20.89 -11.97
CA THR A 98 -9.09 21.41 -13.29
C THR A 98 -9.84 20.39 -14.13
N LYS A 99 -9.27 19.18 -14.32
CA LYS A 99 -9.81 18.20 -15.28
C LYS A 99 -10.71 17.14 -14.64
N TYR A 100 -10.60 16.89 -13.33
CA TYR A 100 -11.25 15.76 -12.67
C TYR A 100 -11.96 16.17 -11.37
N ALA A 101 -12.52 17.39 -11.33
CA ALA A 101 -13.17 17.94 -10.14
C ALA A 101 -14.25 17.02 -9.54
N SER A 102 -15.05 16.34 -10.37
CA SER A 102 -16.09 15.38 -9.95
C SER A 102 -15.52 14.09 -9.34
N GLU A 103 -14.31 13.69 -9.74
CA GLU A 103 -13.62 12.49 -9.25
C GLU A 103 -12.53 12.82 -8.22
N TYR A 104 -12.36 14.10 -7.85
CA TYR A 104 -11.20 14.60 -7.12
C TYR A 104 -10.94 13.84 -5.82
N PHE A 105 -11.91 13.81 -4.90
CA PHE A 105 -11.73 13.18 -3.59
C PHE A 105 -11.48 11.68 -3.70
N TYR A 106 -12.10 11.03 -4.68
CA TYR A 106 -11.86 9.63 -4.98
C TYR A 106 -10.41 9.42 -5.44
N LEU A 107 -9.92 10.22 -6.39
CA LEU A 107 -8.55 10.13 -6.89
C LEU A 107 -7.50 10.49 -5.84
N VAL A 108 -7.70 11.56 -5.07
CA VAL A 108 -6.79 11.98 -3.98
C VAL A 108 -6.62 10.89 -2.94
N SER A 109 -7.73 10.27 -2.51
CA SER A 109 -7.67 9.18 -1.52
C SER A 109 -6.81 8.00 -1.99
N LYS A 110 -6.75 7.75 -3.31
CA LYS A 110 -5.96 6.70 -3.92
C LYS A 110 -4.52 7.13 -4.26
N LEU A 111 -4.32 8.39 -4.62
CA LEU A 111 -3.02 8.97 -5.02
C LEU A 111 -2.13 9.34 -3.83
N LYS A 112 -2.71 9.54 -2.63
CA LYS A 112 -1.98 9.89 -1.39
C LYS A 112 -0.67 9.14 -1.19
N ARG A 113 -0.66 7.83 -1.45
CA ARG A 113 0.51 6.96 -1.24
C ARG A 113 1.30 6.68 -2.51
N THR A 114 0.76 6.97 -3.68
CA THR A 114 1.29 6.50 -4.98
C THR A 114 1.74 7.64 -5.89
N SER A 115 1.61 8.90 -5.47
CA SER A 115 1.94 10.11 -6.24
C SER A 115 3.30 10.07 -6.94
N ARG A 116 4.34 9.51 -6.31
CA ARG A 116 5.69 9.38 -6.89
C ARG A 116 5.78 8.59 -8.21
N TYR A 117 4.80 7.71 -8.46
CA TYR A 117 4.71 6.88 -9.67
C TYR A 117 3.96 7.56 -10.82
N PHE A 118 3.43 8.75 -10.58
CA PHE A 118 2.70 9.53 -11.58
C PHE A 118 3.50 10.78 -11.95
N GLU A 119 3.31 11.22 -13.18
CA GLU A 119 3.83 12.46 -13.73
C GLU A 119 2.70 13.23 -14.43
N VAL A 120 2.86 14.54 -14.50
CA VAL A 120 1.91 15.44 -15.13
C VAL A 120 2.54 15.97 -16.40
N ASN A 121 2.02 15.56 -17.56
CA ASN A 121 2.42 16.05 -18.87
C ASN A 121 1.20 16.76 -19.48
N ASP A 122 1.30 18.04 -19.84
CA ASP A 122 0.21 18.82 -20.44
C ASP A 122 -1.14 18.73 -19.67
N ASN A 123 -1.06 18.85 -18.34
CA ASN A 123 -2.18 18.67 -17.41
C ASN A 123 -2.85 17.29 -17.48
N VAL A 124 -2.23 16.29 -18.09
CA VAL A 124 -2.67 14.89 -18.10
C VAL A 124 -1.82 14.12 -17.10
N ILE A 125 -2.48 13.44 -16.17
CA ILE A 125 -1.80 12.57 -15.21
C ILE A 125 -1.53 11.25 -15.93
N SER A 126 -0.25 10.84 -15.98
CA SER A 126 0.17 9.58 -16.55
C SER A 126 1.04 8.80 -15.57
N CYS A 127 1.02 7.47 -15.65
CA CYS A 127 1.90 6.64 -14.84
C CYS A 127 3.27 6.55 -15.52
N LYS A 128 4.35 6.81 -14.76
CA LYS A 128 5.74 6.71 -15.23
C LYS A 128 6.10 5.31 -15.75
N TYR A 129 5.37 4.29 -15.31
CA TYR A 129 5.61 2.91 -15.64
C TYR A 129 4.44 2.32 -16.41
N THR A 130 4.75 1.55 -17.45
CA THR A 130 3.75 0.77 -18.17
C THR A 130 3.20 -0.37 -17.30
N GLU A 131 1.98 -0.84 -17.60
CA GLU A 131 1.34 -1.94 -16.86
C GLU A 131 2.22 -3.19 -16.82
N LYS A 132 2.92 -3.51 -17.92
CA LYS A 132 3.86 -4.64 -17.99
C LYS A 132 5.01 -4.48 -16.99
N VAL A 133 5.54 -3.26 -16.82
CA VAL A 133 6.64 -2.98 -15.88
C VAL A 133 6.15 -3.04 -14.44
N LEU A 134 4.96 -2.50 -14.16
CA LEU A 134 4.33 -2.60 -12.83
C LEU A 134 4.09 -4.08 -12.47
N PHE A 135 3.56 -4.88 -13.39
CA PHE A 135 3.35 -6.30 -13.19
C PHE A 135 4.67 -7.03 -12.86
N LYS A 136 5.73 -6.80 -13.65
CA LYS A 136 7.05 -7.41 -13.39
C LYS A 136 7.61 -7.01 -12.02
N LYS A 137 7.51 -5.74 -11.64
CA LYS A 137 7.94 -5.27 -10.31
C LYS A 137 7.11 -5.92 -9.20
N GLY A 138 5.79 -5.99 -9.36
CA GLY A 138 4.90 -6.66 -8.39
C GLY A 138 5.23 -8.14 -8.24
N ALA A 139 5.43 -8.85 -9.35
CA ALA A 139 5.83 -10.25 -9.36
C ALA A 139 7.19 -10.46 -8.68
N PHE A 140 8.16 -9.58 -8.93
CA PHE A 140 9.47 -9.64 -8.27
C PHE A 140 9.34 -9.54 -6.74
N TRP A 141 8.56 -8.59 -6.22
CA TRP A 141 8.31 -8.48 -4.78
C TRP A 141 7.51 -9.67 -4.23
N GLY A 142 6.59 -10.24 -5.01
CA GLY A 142 5.90 -11.48 -4.65
C GLY A 142 6.84 -12.68 -4.53
N VAL A 143 7.82 -12.81 -5.45
CA VAL A 143 8.85 -13.86 -5.37
C VAL A 143 9.75 -13.65 -4.15
N LEU A 144 10.16 -12.42 -3.85
CA LEU A 144 10.94 -12.12 -2.63
C LEU A 144 10.16 -12.45 -1.36
N TYR A 145 8.87 -12.13 -1.30
CA TYR A 145 7.99 -12.51 -0.20
C TYR A 145 8.00 -14.03 0.03
N MET A 146 7.88 -14.81 -1.05
CA MET A 146 7.91 -16.27 -0.99
C MET A 146 9.28 -16.78 -0.52
N ILE A 147 10.39 -16.30 -1.08
CA ILE A 147 11.75 -16.73 -0.70
C ILE A 147 12.01 -16.45 0.78
N PHE A 148 11.77 -15.21 1.24
CA PHE A 148 12.00 -14.84 2.64
C PHE A 148 11.04 -15.56 3.59
N GLY A 149 9.79 -15.77 3.19
CA GLY A 149 8.82 -16.55 3.95
C GLY A 149 9.25 -18.01 4.10
N CYS A 150 9.68 -18.66 3.00
CA CYS A 150 10.19 -20.02 3.02
C CYS A 150 11.43 -20.16 3.89
N ILE A 151 12.37 -19.21 3.82
CA ILE A 151 13.56 -19.21 4.69
C ILE A 151 13.15 -19.05 6.15
N ALA A 152 12.26 -18.11 6.48
CA ALA A 152 11.78 -17.93 7.85
C ALA A 152 11.10 -19.20 8.39
N VAL A 153 10.23 -19.84 7.61
CA VAL A 153 9.57 -21.10 7.98
C VAL A 153 10.57 -22.24 8.14
N TYR A 154 11.51 -22.38 7.21
CA TYR A 154 12.58 -23.39 7.29
C TYR A 154 13.43 -23.21 8.55
N LEU A 155 13.79 -21.97 8.89
CA LEU A 155 14.51 -21.66 10.11
C LEU A 155 13.68 -22.05 11.33
N ILE A 156 12.41 -21.66 11.41
CA ILE A 156 11.52 -22.03 12.52
C ILE A 156 11.43 -23.57 12.69
N GLN A 157 11.27 -24.30 11.58
CA GLN A 157 11.17 -25.75 11.57
C GLN A 157 12.47 -26.44 12.00
N THR A 158 13.61 -25.90 11.58
CA THR A 158 14.93 -26.43 11.98
C THR A 158 15.20 -26.11 13.46
N TYR A 159 14.78 -24.95 13.92
CA TYR A 159 14.92 -24.50 15.30
C TYR A 159 14.10 -25.33 16.29
N SER A 160 12.88 -25.74 15.94
CA SER A 160 12.04 -26.57 16.82
C SER A 160 12.68 -27.94 17.10
N TRP A 161 13.26 -28.59 16.10
CA TRP A 161 14.01 -29.83 16.27
C TRP A 161 15.26 -29.63 17.14
N TYR A 162 15.94 -28.50 16.98
CA TYR A 162 17.14 -28.16 17.74
C TYR A 162 16.83 -27.90 19.22
N LEU A 163 15.72 -27.21 19.53
CA LEU A 163 15.27 -26.95 20.89
C LEU A 163 14.89 -28.23 21.66
N GLU A 164 14.21 -29.17 21.01
CA GLU A 164 13.87 -30.47 21.62
C GLU A 164 15.14 -31.22 22.04
N THR A 165 16.16 -31.20 21.17
CA THR A 165 17.46 -31.81 21.41
C THR A 165 18.24 -31.09 22.53
N PHE A 166 18.19 -29.76 22.58
CA PHE A 166 18.91 -28.93 23.57
C PHE A 166 18.31 -28.93 24.98
N SER A 167 17.04 -29.30 25.15
CA SER A 167 16.41 -29.43 26.47
C SER A 167 17.10 -30.47 27.38
N THR A 168 17.99 -31.30 26.80
CA THR A 168 18.68 -32.40 27.48
C THR A 168 20.13 -32.13 27.91
N GLY A 169 20.73 -30.96 27.62
CA GLY A 169 22.07 -30.65 28.18
C GLY A 169 22.80 -29.41 27.64
N LYS A 170 23.17 -28.52 28.59
CA LYS A 170 24.08 -27.35 28.56
C LYS A 170 24.00 -26.37 27.38
N SER A 171 23.77 -25.10 27.72
CA SER A 171 23.41 -24.00 26.81
C SER A 171 24.59 -23.31 26.13
N ASP A 172 24.46 -23.09 24.81
CA ASP A 172 25.05 -21.95 24.12
C ASP A 172 23.95 -20.93 23.79
N LEU A 173 23.58 -20.13 24.81
CA LEU A 173 22.56 -19.06 24.72
C LEU A 173 22.80 -18.09 23.54
N ASN A 174 24.06 -17.89 23.14
CA ASN A 174 24.46 -17.04 22.03
C ASN A 174 24.05 -17.61 20.65
N PHE A 175 24.00 -18.94 20.52
CA PHE A 175 23.59 -19.60 19.28
C PHE A 175 22.06 -19.49 19.09
N ILE A 176 21.31 -19.75 20.15
CA ILE A 176 19.83 -19.66 20.18
C ILE A 176 19.37 -18.23 19.86
N SER A 177 19.97 -17.23 20.51
CA SER A 177 19.61 -15.82 20.30
C SER A 177 19.91 -15.35 18.87
N SER A 178 21.03 -15.78 18.30
CA SER A 178 21.39 -15.48 16.90
C SER A 178 20.38 -16.07 15.91
N TYR A 179 19.87 -17.27 16.17
CA TYR A 179 18.92 -17.95 15.30
C TYR A 179 17.52 -17.30 15.30
N ILE A 180 17.04 -16.88 16.49
CA ILE A 180 15.81 -16.11 16.64
C ILE A 180 15.94 -14.77 15.89
N LEU A 181 17.06 -14.08 16.04
CA LEU A 181 17.31 -12.80 15.36
C LEU A 181 17.23 -12.94 13.83
N ILE A 182 17.89 -13.96 13.27
CA ILE A 182 17.87 -14.22 11.81
C ILE A 182 16.45 -14.51 11.33
N THR A 183 15.68 -15.31 12.08
CA THR A 183 14.28 -15.62 11.76
C THR A 183 13.40 -14.37 11.73
N VAL A 184 13.56 -13.48 12.72
CA VAL A 184 12.83 -12.20 12.76
C VAL A 184 13.19 -11.32 11.58
N ILE A 185 14.48 -11.25 11.20
CA ILE A 185 14.93 -10.47 10.03
C ILE A 185 14.26 -10.97 8.76
N PHE A 186 14.25 -12.29 8.50
CA PHE A 186 13.60 -12.85 7.32
C PHE A 186 12.08 -12.65 7.33
N SER A 187 11.45 -12.72 8.49
CA SER A 187 10.01 -12.44 8.64
C SER A 187 9.68 -10.98 8.30
N LEU A 188 10.47 -10.03 8.79
CA LEU A 188 10.31 -8.60 8.48
C LEU A 188 10.58 -8.31 6.99
N ALA A 189 11.58 -8.96 6.39
CA ALA A 189 11.87 -8.85 4.97
C ALA A 189 10.73 -9.39 4.10
N SER A 190 10.11 -10.51 4.52
CA SER A 190 8.91 -11.07 3.88
C SER A 190 7.75 -10.08 3.93
N ILE A 191 7.41 -9.55 5.10
CA ILE A 191 6.32 -8.57 5.27
C ILE A 191 6.57 -7.31 4.42
N THR A 192 7.79 -6.79 4.42
CA THR A 192 8.15 -5.60 3.64
C THR A 192 8.01 -5.83 2.13
N SER A 193 8.35 -7.03 1.67
CA SER A 193 8.19 -7.44 0.27
C SER A 193 6.69 -7.54 -0.10
N LEU A 194 5.87 -8.08 0.80
CA LEU A 194 4.42 -8.14 0.61
C LEU A 194 3.77 -6.75 0.54
N VAL A 195 4.15 -5.85 1.45
CA VAL A 195 3.68 -4.45 1.43
C VAL A 195 4.07 -3.76 0.12
N SER A 196 5.29 -3.99 -0.36
CA SER A 196 5.78 -3.43 -1.63
C SER A 196 5.00 -3.96 -2.84
N MET A 197 4.67 -5.26 -2.84
CA MET A 197 3.81 -5.87 -3.86
C MET A 197 2.43 -5.21 -3.89
N PHE A 198 1.75 -5.11 -2.75
CA PHE A 198 0.44 -4.46 -2.68
C PHE A 198 0.49 -2.98 -3.07
N HIS A 199 1.57 -2.29 -2.73
CA HIS A 199 1.78 -0.91 -3.13
C HIS A 199 1.83 -0.77 -4.67
N ILE A 200 2.53 -1.67 -5.36
CA ILE A 200 2.62 -1.67 -6.82
C ILE A 200 1.29 -2.06 -7.48
N ILE A 201 0.55 -3.02 -6.90
CA ILE A 201 -0.79 -3.37 -7.35
C ILE A 201 -1.72 -2.15 -7.27
N ASN A 202 -1.71 -1.44 -6.14
CA ASN A 202 -2.47 -0.21 -5.96
C ASN A 202 -2.09 0.86 -6.99
N VAL A 203 -0.80 1.03 -7.32
CA VAL A 203 -0.36 1.94 -8.40
C VAL A 203 -1.01 1.53 -9.74
N GLY A 204 -1.03 0.23 -10.05
CA GLY A 204 -1.65 -0.31 -11.26
C GLY A 204 -3.15 -0.04 -11.33
N GLU A 205 -3.88 -0.22 -10.23
CA GLU A 205 -5.31 0.10 -10.16
C GLU A 205 -5.59 1.58 -10.39
N VAL A 206 -4.82 2.47 -9.73
CA VAL A 206 -4.94 3.91 -9.90
C VAL A 206 -4.64 4.32 -11.34
N SER A 207 -3.62 3.74 -11.96
CA SER A 207 -3.33 3.97 -13.38
C SER A 207 -4.49 3.56 -14.29
N LYS A 208 -5.17 2.43 -14.01
CA LYS A 208 -6.35 2.00 -14.79
C LYS A 208 -7.52 2.96 -14.63
N ILE A 209 -7.73 3.47 -13.43
CA ILE A 209 -8.77 4.47 -13.15
C ILE A 209 -8.49 5.74 -13.94
N ILE A 210 -7.27 6.29 -13.83
CA ILE A 210 -6.86 7.51 -14.55
C ILE A 210 -7.04 7.34 -16.06
N ASN A 211 -6.59 6.22 -16.62
CA ASN A 211 -6.76 5.92 -18.05
C ASN A 211 -8.24 5.85 -18.47
N LYS A 212 -9.10 5.22 -17.65
CA LYS A 212 -10.56 5.20 -17.92
C LYS A 212 -11.16 6.60 -17.92
N ILE A 213 -10.70 7.48 -17.04
CA ILE A 213 -11.21 8.86 -16.97
C ILE A 213 -10.72 9.66 -18.18
N ASN A 214 -9.46 9.47 -18.61
CA ASN A 214 -8.92 10.10 -19.83
C ASN A 214 -9.74 9.72 -21.07
N ILE A 215 -9.97 8.42 -21.27
CA ILE A 215 -10.74 7.90 -22.41
C ILE A 215 -12.18 8.44 -22.42
N LYS A 216 -12.84 8.50 -21.26
CA LYS A 216 -14.21 9.03 -21.14
C LYS A 216 -14.33 10.51 -21.48
N LYS A 217 -13.26 11.30 -21.31
CA LYS A 217 -13.27 12.75 -21.56
C LYS A 217 -12.73 13.12 -22.95
N GLY A 218 -12.48 12.14 -23.83
CA GLY A 218 -12.05 12.39 -25.20
C GLY A 218 -10.63 12.96 -25.32
N LEU A 219 -9.76 12.61 -24.38
CA LEU A 219 -8.32 12.89 -24.38
C LEU A 219 -7.52 11.64 -24.75
#